data_AF-A0A1S3CVF0-F1
#
_entry.id   AF-A0A1S3CVF0-F1
#
_cell.length_a   1.000
_cell.length_b   1.000
_cell.length_c   1.000
_cell.angle_alpha   90.00
_cell.angle_beta   90.00
_cell.angle_gamma   90.00
#
_symmetry.space_group_name_H-M   'P 1'
#
loop_
_entity.id
_entity.type
_entity.pdbx_description
1 polymer ?
#
loop_
_entity_poly.entity_id
_entity_poly.type
_entity_poly.pdbx_seq_one_letter_code
_entity_poly.pdbx_strand_id
1 'polypeptide(L)'
;MGDNPDQNGTSVQTDEQQYLHLLDKIIKTGHKKSDRTGVGTLSLFGAQMRFDLTNGTFPLLTTKRVFWKGVVEELLWFIKGSTNAKELSDKGVKIWDPNSTREYLDSIGLVDRKEGDLGPVYGFQWRHYGAEYKDMFTDYTDQGIDQLQNIINTIKTNPNDRRIIMCAWNPIDMPKMALPPCHCLAQFYVADGKLSCQLYQRSADMGLGVPFNIASYSLLTYMIAHVTGLQVS
;
A
#
# COMPACT_ATOMS: atom_id res chain seq x y z
N MET A 1 -47.27 1.92 32.19
CA MET A 1 -46.95 2.70 30.99
C MET A 1 -45.51 2.36 30.65
N GLY A 2 -45.35 1.46 29.68
CA GLY A 2 -44.03 1.00 29.25
C GLY A 2 -43.51 1.96 28.20
N ASP A 3 -42.37 2.57 28.47
CA ASP A 3 -41.51 3.14 27.46
C ASP A 3 -40.27 2.24 27.38
N ASN A 4 -40.08 1.65 26.21
CA ASN A 4 -39.00 0.75 25.87
C ASN A 4 -38.01 1.53 25.00
N PRO A 5 -36.85 1.98 25.50
CA PRO A 5 -35.91 2.73 24.69
C PRO A 5 -34.73 1.83 24.32
N ASP A 6 -34.93 0.86 23.43
CA ASP A 6 -33.82 0.13 22.80
C ASP A 6 -34.26 -0.54 21.49
N GLN A 7 -34.65 0.29 20.51
CA GLN A 7 -34.70 -0.12 19.10
C GLN A 7 -33.99 0.91 18.22
N ASN A 8 -32.70 1.12 18.47
CA ASN A 8 -31.80 1.56 17.40
C ASN A 8 -31.08 0.32 16.88
N GLY A 9 -31.63 -0.25 15.80
CA GLY A 9 -30.97 -1.29 15.04
C GLY A 9 -29.61 -0.81 14.59
N THR A 10 -28.56 -1.30 15.23
CA THR A 10 -27.18 -1.21 14.76
C THR A 10 -27.13 -1.99 13.45
N SER A 11 -27.32 -1.29 12.32
CA SER A 11 -26.99 -1.87 11.02
C SER A 11 -25.52 -2.26 11.10
N VAL A 12 -25.23 -3.56 11.08
CA VAL A 12 -23.86 -4.07 11.02
C VAL A 12 -23.21 -3.43 9.80
N GLN A 13 -22.31 -2.49 10.04
CA GLN A 13 -21.61 -1.81 8.96
C GLN A 13 -20.68 -2.84 8.33
N THR A 14 -21.04 -3.31 7.14
CA THR A 14 -20.17 -4.20 6.37
C THR A 14 -18.84 -3.50 6.07
N ASP A 15 -17.78 -4.28 5.92
CA ASP A 15 -16.45 -3.79 5.58
C ASP A 15 -16.43 -2.82 4.39
N GLU A 16 -17.16 -3.13 3.31
CA GLU A 16 -17.26 -2.26 2.13
C GLU A 16 -18.04 -0.96 2.41
N GLN A 17 -19.00 -0.96 3.34
CA GLN A 17 -19.71 0.27 3.72
C GLN A 17 -18.79 1.31 4.36
N GLN A 18 -17.65 0.91 4.96
CA GLN A 18 -16.67 1.89 5.45
C GLN A 18 -16.08 2.72 4.31
N TYR A 19 -15.75 2.06 3.19
CA TYR A 19 -15.26 2.73 1.98
C TYR A 19 -16.31 3.65 1.36
N LEU A 20 -17.55 3.17 1.23
CA LEU A 20 -18.65 3.95 0.65
C LEU A 20 -19.02 5.15 1.54
N HIS A 21 -19.05 4.95 2.86
CA HIS A 21 -19.34 6.04 3.80
C HIS A 21 -18.24 7.10 3.78
N LEU A 22 -16.97 6.69 3.68
CA LEU A 22 -15.87 7.65 3.59
C LEU A 22 -15.91 8.44 2.27
N LEU A 23 -16.23 7.80 1.15
CA LEU A 23 -16.48 8.49 -0.13
C LEU A 23 -17.60 9.52 -0.02
N ASP A 24 -18.77 9.11 0.51
CA ASP A 24 -19.92 9.99 0.70
C ASP A 24 -19.58 11.20 1.60
N LYS A 25 -18.84 10.96 2.69
CA LYS A 25 -18.36 12.01 3.58
C LYS A 25 -17.43 12.99 2.87
N ILE A 26 -16.48 12.51 2.07
CA ILE A 26 -15.57 13.37 1.29
C ILE A 26 -16.37 14.22 0.29
N ILE A 27 -17.37 13.66 -0.38
CA ILE A 27 -18.18 14.40 -1.35
C ILE A 27 -19.03 15.48 -0.66
N LYS A 28 -19.67 15.15 0.46
CA LYS A 28 -20.59 16.06 1.16
C LYS A 28 -19.89 17.14 1.97
N THR A 29 -18.78 16.81 2.63
CA THR A 29 -18.14 17.70 3.62
C THR A 29 -16.66 17.94 3.35
N GLY A 30 -16.10 17.39 2.28
CA GLY A 30 -14.68 17.54 1.97
C GLY A 30 -14.32 18.97 1.60
N HIS A 31 -13.11 19.37 1.94
CA HIS A 31 -12.57 20.67 1.56
C HIS A 31 -12.13 20.62 0.09
N LYS A 32 -12.66 21.56 -0.70
CA LYS A 32 -12.21 21.79 -2.07
C LYS A 32 -10.79 22.35 -2.05
N LYS A 33 -9.87 21.68 -2.71
CA LYS A 33 -8.48 22.12 -2.91
C LYS A 33 -8.17 22.18 -4.39
N SER A 34 -7.45 23.21 -4.81
CA SER A 34 -6.70 23.15 -6.06
C SER A 34 -5.59 22.11 -5.91
N ASP A 35 -5.33 21.36 -6.97
CA ASP A 35 -4.25 20.38 -7.03
C ASP A 35 -3.34 20.65 -8.24
N ARG A 36 -2.20 19.96 -8.31
CA ARG A 36 -1.19 20.20 -9.37
C ARG A 36 -1.70 19.86 -10.77
N THR A 37 -2.80 19.13 -10.89
CA THR A 37 -3.36 18.65 -12.17
C THR A 37 -4.39 19.62 -12.76
N GLY A 38 -4.85 20.61 -11.97
CA GLY A 38 -5.88 21.56 -12.40
C GLY A 38 -7.32 21.03 -12.34
N VAL A 39 -7.51 19.75 -12.02
CA VAL A 39 -8.83 19.10 -11.86
C VAL A 39 -9.51 19.55 -10.56
N GLY A 40 -8.71 19.80 -9.52
CA GLY A 40 -9.19 20.05 -8.17
C GLY A 40 -9.60 18.76 -7.45
N THR A 41 -9.62 18.83 -6.12
CA THR A 41 -9.93 17.68 -5.26
C THR A 41 -10.90 18.06 -4.16
N LEU A 42 -11.74 17.11 -3.73
CA LEU A 42 -12.42 17.15 -2.44
C LEU A 42 -11.63 16.29 -1.47
N SER A 43 -11.30 16.81 -0.30
CA SER A 43 -10.36 16.16 0.62
C SER A 43 -10.79 16.22 2.07
N LEU A 44 -10.46 15.15 2.80
CA LEU A 44 -10.43 15.10 4.27
C LEU A 44 -9.00 14.77 4.70
N PHE A 45 -8.66 15.12 5.95
CA PHE A 45 -7.37 14.79 6.53
C PHE A 45 -7.56 13.85 7.73
N GLY A 46 -6.91 12.69 7.71
CA GLY A 46 -7.01 11.69 8.76
C GLY A 46 -8.31 10.89 8.72
N ALA A 47 -8.34 9.85 7.89
CA ALA A 47 -9.42 8.86 7.86
C ALA A 47 -8.88 7.48 8.20
N GLN A 48 -9.73 6.60 8.74
CA GLN A 48 -9.39 5.23 9.08
C GLN A 48 -10.49 4.29 8.59
N MET A 49 -10.06 3.15 8.04
CA MET A 49 -10.90 1.99 7.76
C MET A 49 -10.22 0.75 8.35
N ARG A 50 -11.01 -0.27 8.68
CA ARG A 50 -10.53 -1.56 9.20
C ARG A 50 -11.29 -2.68 8.52
N PHE A 51 -10.60 -3.71 8.06
CA PHE A 51 -11.20 -4.83 7.34
C PHE A 51 -10.90 -6.10 8.10
N ASP A 52 -11.92 -6.90 8.38
CA ASP A 52 -11.77 -8.19 9.07
C ASP A 52 -11.32 -9.24 8.06
N LEU A 53 -10.15 -9.84 8.30
CA LEU A 53 -9.58 -10.85 7.42
C LEU A 53 -9.88 -12.28 7.91
N THR A 54 -10.55 -12.43 9.06
CA THR A 54 -10.83 -13.75 9.63
C THR A 54 -11.78 -14.57 8.75
N ASN A 55 -11.80 -15.88 9.01
CA ASN A 55 -12.68 -16.84 8.31
C ASN A 55 -12.50 -16.89 6.79
N GLY A 56 -11.31 -16.50 6.29
CA GLY A 56 -11.02 -16.48 4.85
C GLY A 56 -11.64 -15.30 4.11
N THR A 57 -12.08 -14.27 4.83
CA THR A 57 -12.65 -13.05 4.25
C THR A 57 -11.56 -12.23 3.58
N PHE A 58 -11.81 -11.76 2.35
CA PHE A 58 -10.87 -10.92 1.63
C PHE A 58 -11.58 -9.64 1.14
N PRO A 59 -11.13 -8.44 1.53
CA PRO A 59 -11.81 -7.18 1.22
C PRO A 59 -11.53 -6.70 -0.21
N LEU A 60 -11.95 -7.50 -1.19
CA LEU A 60 -12.00 -7.09 -2.60
C LEU A 60 -13.34 -6.41 -2.84
N LEU A 61 -13.33 -5.09 -3.02
CA LEU A 61 -14.57 -4.31 -3.19
C LEU A 61 -15.42 -4.87 -4.33
N THR A 62 -16.74 -4.87 -4.13
CA THR A 62 -17.72 -5.48 -5.03
C THR A 62 -18.54 -4.45 -5.82
N THR A 63 -18.65 -3.22 -5.30
CA THR A 63 -19.35 -2.10 -5.96
C THR A 63 -18.68 -1.64 -7.25
N LYS A 64 -17.43 -2.03 -7.49
CA LYS A 64 -16.75 -1.94 -8.78
C LYS A 64 -15.71 -3.05 -8.92
N ARG A 65 -15.41 -3.47 -10.15
CA ARG A 65 -14.34 -4.44 -10.39
C ARG A 65 -12.97 -3.84 -10.07
N VAL A 66 -12.22 -4.50 -9.18
CA VAL A 66 -10.81 -4.21 -8.89
C VAL A 66 -9.90 -5.02 -9.82
N PHE A 67 -8.81 -4.41 -10.30
CA PHE A 67 -7.85 -5.08 -11.20
C PHE A 67 -6.94 -6.05 -10.43
N TRP A 68 -7.47 -7.22 -10.06
CA TRP A 68 -6.79 -8.20 -9.20
C TRP A 68 -5.43 -8.67 -9.74
N LYS A 69 -5.31 -8.93 -11.05
CA LYS A 69 -4.03 -9.29 -11.66
C LYS A 69 -2.96 -8.22 -11.38
N GLY A 70 -3.33 -6.94 -11.49
CA GLY A 70 -2.43 -5.84 -11.16
C GLY A 70 -1.99 -5.89 -9.70
N VAL A 71 -2.93 -6.10 -8.77
CA VAL A 71 -2.65 -6.19 -7.31
C VAL A 71 -1.60 -7.25 -7.01
N VAL A 72 -1.81 -8.46 -7.54
CA VAL A 72 -0.92 -9.60 -7.27
C VAL A 72 0.46 -9.37 -7.88
N GLU A 73 0.53 -9.00 -9.16
CA GLU A 73 1.81 -8.83 -9.87
C GLU A 73 2.62 -7.67 -9.30
N GLU A 74 1.99 -6.56 -8.93
CA GLU A 74 2.68 -5.44 -8.29
C GLU A 74 3.21 -5.82 -6.91
N LEU A 75 2.42 -6.53 -6.09
CA LEU A 75 2.89 -6.95 -4.77
C LEU A 75 4.09 -7.90 -4.87
N LEU A 76 4.06 -8.85 -5.79
CA LEU A 76 5.20 -9.74 -6.05
C LEU A 76 6.43 -8.97 -6.56
N TRP A 77 6.21 -7.95 -7.40
CA TRP A 77 7.26 -7.05 -7.86
C TRP A 77 7.88 -6.23 -6.72
N PHE A 78 7.07 -5.72 -5.78
CA PHE A 78 7.56 -5.07 -4.55
C PHE A 78 8.35 -6.06 -3.68
N ILE A 79 7.83 -7.27 -3.46
CA ILE A 79 8.51 -8.30 -2.65
C ILE A 79 9.86 -8.66 -3.29
N LYS A 80 9.94 -8.76 -4.62
CA LYS A 80 11.20 -9.00 -5.35
C LYS A 80 12.24 -7.88 -5.16
N GLY A 81 11.82 -6.68 -4.75
CA GLY A 81 12.70 -5.52 -4.67
C GLY A 81 12.94 -4.84 -6.03
N SER A 82 12.13 -5.18 -7.04
CA SER A 82 12.30 -4.66 -8.40
C SER A 82 11.90 -3.19 -8.49
N THR A 83 12.56 -2.46 -9.39
CA THR A 83 12.31 -1.05 -9.71
C THR A 83 12.10 -0.81 -11.21
N ASN A 84 12.07 -1.91 -11.99
CA ASN A 84 11.84 -1.90 -13.43
C ASN A 84 10.35 -2.05 -13.74
N ALA A 85 9.69 -0.97 -14.15
CA ALA A 85 8.27 -0.97 -14.52
C ALA A 85 7.97 -1.91 -15.70
N LYS A 86 8.94 -2.15 -16.60
CA LYS A 86 8.74 -3.01 -17.78
C LYS A 86 8.42 -4.46 -17.41
N GLU A 87 8.90 -4.95 -16.25
CA GLU A 87 8.54 -6.28 -15.75
C GLU A 87 7.02 -6.43 -15.51
N LEU A 88 6.35 -5.35 -15.14
CA LEU A 88 4.90 -5.30 -14.98
C LEU A 88 4.21 -5.09 -16.34
N SER A 89 4.71 -4.16 -17.16
CA SER A 89 4.15 -3.85 -18.47
C SER A 89 4.14 -5.07 -19.40
N ASP A 90 5.21 -5.87 -19.39
CA ASP A 90 5.34 -7.11 -20.18
C ASP A 90 4.31 -8.18 -19.77
N LYS A 91 3.83 -8.13 -18.53
CA LYS A 91 2.74 -8.98 -18.01
C LYS A 91 1.35 -8.39 -18.25
N GLY A 92 1.26 -7.24 -18.92
CA GLY A 92 0.02 -6.49 -19.15
C GLY A 92 -0.45 -5.67 -17.96
N VAL A 93 0.41 -5.41 -16.98
CA VAL A 93 0.12 -4.57 -15.80
C VAL A 93 0.76 -3.19 -16.01
N LYS A 94 -0.04 -2.22 -16.46
CA LYS A 94 0.42 -0.91 -16.95
C LYS A 94 0.29 0.24 -15.94
N ILE A 95 0.13 -0.09 -14.67
CA ILE A 95 -0.18 0.91 -13.62
C ILE A 95 0.97 1.90 -13.38
N TRP A 96 2.21 1.50 -13.69
CA TRP A 96 3.42 2.33 -13.57
C TRP A 96 3.87 2.97 -14.88
N ASP A 97 3.30 2.57 -16.04
CA ASP A 97 3.69 3.10 -17.35
C ASP A 97 3.70 4.63 -17.39
N PRO A 98 2.65 5.35 -16.91
CA PRO A 98 2.61 6.82 -16.97
C PRO A 98 3.70 7.51 -16.14
N ASN A 99 4.24 6.83 -15.13
CA ASN A 99 5.30 7.34 -14.25
C ASN A 99 6.70 6.89 -14.68
N SER A 100 6.83 6.21 -15.81
CA SER A 100 8.08 5.59 -16.25
C SER A 100 8.52 5.98 -17.66
N THR A 101 7.72 6.78 -18.38
CA THR A 101 8.06 7.25 -19.73
C THR A 101 9.23 8.23 -19.69
N ARG A 102 9.94 8.35 -20.82
CA ARG A 102 11.03 9.32 -20.98
C ARG A 102 10.57 10.73 -20.65
N GLU A 103 9.44 11.15 -21.20
CA GLU A 103 8.87 12.49 -21.01
C GLU A 103 8.55 12.76 -19.54
N TYR A 104 7.98 11.78 -18.83
CA TYR A 104 7.66 11.93 -17.42
C TYR A 104 8.93 12.07 -16.58
N LEU A 105 9.89 11.17 -16.75
CA LEU A 105 11.16 11.18 -16.02
C LEU A 105 11.93 12.50 -16.24
N ASP A 106 11.95 13.00 -17.47
CA ASP A 106 12.58 14.29 -17.80
C ASP A 106 11.85 15.46 -17.11
N SER A 107 10.50 15.43 -17.09
CA SER A 107 9.69 16.48 -16.46
C SER A 107 9.92 16.62 -14.94
N ILE A 108 10.43 15.57 -14.29
CA ILE A 108 10.77 15.56 -12.86
C ILE A 108 12.28 15.63 -12.59
N GLY A 109 13.08 15.89 -13.63
CA GLY A 109 14.53 16.10 -13.51
C GLY A 109 15.39 14.83 -13.47
N LEU A 110 14.80 13.66 -13.73
CA LEU A 110 15.51 12.37 -13.78
C LEU A 110 15.99 12.07 -15.22
N VAL A 111 16.78 12.97 -15.80
CA VAL A 111 17.19 12.91 -17.22
C VAL A 111 18.11 11.72 -17.53
N ASP A 112 18.98 11.33 -16.60
CA ASP A 112 19.91 10.20 -16.77
C ASP A 112 19.27 8.83 -16.47
N ARG A 113 18.04 8.83 -15.95
CA ARG A 113 17.29 7.62 -15.58
C ARG A 113 16.77 6.93 -16.83
N LYS A 114 17.01 5.62 -17.02
CA LYS A 114 16.47 4.91 -18.19
C LYS A 114 14.94 4.84 -18.14
N GLU A 115 14.27 4.93 -19.29
CA GLU A 115 12.82 4.69 -19.37
C GLU A 115 12.46 3.32 -18.76
N GLY A 116 11.43 3.29 -17.91
CA GLY A 116 11.05 2.12 -17.12
C GLY A 116 11.69 2.06 -15.73
N ASP A 117 12.78 2.78 -15.46
CA ASP A 117 13.46 2.80 -14.16
C ASP A 117 12.76 3.80 -13.23
N LEU A 118 12.05 3.28 -12.24
CA LEU A 118 11.28 4.08 -11.27
C LEU A 118 12.15 4.69 -10.16
N GLY A 119 13.45 4.39 -10.12
CA GLY A 119 14.30 4.74 -9.01
C GLY A 119 14.09 3.83 -7.79
N PRO A 120 14.62 4.20 -6.62
CA PRO A 120 14.57 3.37 -5.40
C PRO A 120 13.19 3.39 -4.71
N VAL A 121 12.13 3.04 -5.44
CA VAL A 121 10.74 3.02 -4.96
C VAL A 121 10.44 1.78 -4.11
N TYR A 122 9.32 1.81 -3.37
CA TYR A 122 8.71 0.72 -2.57
C TYR A 122 9.55 -0.54 -2.37
N GLY A 123 9.56 -1.48 -3.34
CA GLY A 123 10.25 -2.76 -3.23
C GLY A 123 11.73 -2.61 -2.91
N PHE A 124 12.41 -1.66 -3.54
CA PHE A 124 13.80 -1.33 -3.20
C PHE A 124 13.92 -0.92 -1.74
N GLN A 125 13.05 -0.05 -1.24
CA GLN A 125 13.07 0.35 0.17
C GLN A 125 12.69 -0.83 1.09
N TRP A 126 11.87 -1.79 0.66
CA TRP A 126 11.52 -2.96 1.47
C TRP A 126 12.67 -3.93 1.63
N ARG A 127 13.49 -4.12 0.59
CA ARG A 127 14.55 -5.14 0.55
C ARG A 127 15.96 -4.58 0.74
N HIS A 128 16.16 -3.29 0.43
CA HIS A 128 17.47 -2.64 0.32
C HIS A 128 17.46 -1.22 0.93
N TYR A 129 16.73 -1.00 2.03
CA TYR A 129 16.58 0.33 2.62
C TYR A 129 17.95 0.95 2.95
N GLY A 130 18.23 2.14 2.41
CA GLY A 130 19.49 2.86 2.62
C GLY A 130 20.66 2.42 1.74
N ALA A 131 20.48 1.45 0.84
CA ALA A 131 21.47 1.14 -0.20
C ALA A 131 21.58 2.29 -1.22
N GLU A 132 22.77 2.48 -1.79
CA GLU A 132 22.98 3.47 -2.84
C GLU A 132 22.38 2.98 -4.17
N TYR A 133 21.29 3.61 -4.61
CA TYR A 133 20.66 3.27 -5.88
C TYR A 133 21.51 3.70 -7.08
N LYS A 134 21.78 2.74 -7.98
CA LYS A 134 22.45 2.92 -9.28
C LYS A 134 21.42 2.93 -10.40
N ASP A 135 20.92 1.75 -10.76
CA ASP A 135 19.87 1.55 -11.77
C ASP A 135 19.01 0.32 -11.45
N MET A 136 17.99 0.09 -12.27
CA MET A 136 17.05 -1.02 -12.14
C MET A 136 17.58 -2.41 -12.55
N PHE A 137 18.81 -2.52 -13.04
CA PHE A 137 19.42 -3.79 -13.46
C PHE A 137 20.49 -4.29 -12.48
N THR A 138 20.95 -3.40 -11.60
CA THR A 138 21.95 -3.69 -10.59
C THR A 138 21.42 -4.74 -9.60
N ASP A 139 22.27 -5.72 -9.27
CA ASP A 139 22.02 -6.63 -8.16
C ASP A 139 22.34 -5.93 -6.83
N TYR A 140 21.30 -5.76 -6.00
CA TYR A 140 21.39 -5.16 -4.68
C TYR A 140 21.41 -6.18 -3.53
N THR A 141 21.60 -7.46 -3.83
CA THR A 141 21.72 -8.52 -2.81
C THR A 141 22.76 -8.12 -1.76
N ASP A 142 22.41 -8.33 -0.49
CA ASP A 142 23.20 -7.97 0.70
C ASP A 142 23.52 -6.47 0.88
N GLN A 143 22.83 -5.58 0.15
CA GLN A 143 22.95 -4.13 0.31
C GLN A 143 21.75 -3.54 1.05
N GLY A 144 22.03 -2.62 1.98
CA GLY A 144 21.00 -1.93 2.77
C GLY A 144 20.36 -2.83 3.84
N ILE A 145 19.16 -2.45 4.27
CA ILE A 145 18.38 -3.19 5.27
C ILE A 145 17.21 -3.90 4.57
N ASP A 146 17.18 -5.23 4.68
CA ASP A 146 16.01 -6.04 4.27
C ASP A 146 14.92 -5.98 5.35
N GLN A 147 14.08 -4.95 5.26
CA GLN A 147 12.99 -4.72 6.21
C GLN A 147 11.97 -5.86 6.17
N LEU A 148 11.65 -6.38 4.98
CA LEU A 148 10.69 -7.48 4.83
C LEU A 148 11.17 -8.75 5.56
N GLN A 149 12.43 -9.12 5.38
CA GLN A 149 12.99 -10.27 6.08
C GLN A 149 13.07 -10.03 7.59
N ASN A 150 13.43 -8.82 8.02
CA ASN A 150 13.49 -8.45 9.43
C ASN A 150 12.13 -8.58 10.13
N ILE A 151 11.03 -8.10 9.51
CA ILE A 151 9.70 -8.23 10.11
C ILE A 151 9.26 -9.70 10.17
N ILE A 152 9.52 -10.50 9.13
CA ILE A 152 9.17 -11.93 9.11
C ILE A 152 9.92 -12.67 10.23
N ASN A 153 11.22 -12.40 10.38
CA ASN A 153 12.03 -12.98 11.45
C ASN A 153 11.50 -12.58 12.82
N THR A 154 11.23 -11.28 13.02
CA THR A 154 10.73 -10.76 14.30
C THR A 154 9.38 -11.36 14.66
N ILE A 155 8.45 -11.50 13.70
CA ILE A 155 7.16 -12.16 13.93
C ILE A 155 7.36 -13.60 14.41
N LYS A 156 8.32 -14.34 13.83
CA LYS A 156 8.60 -15.74 14.22
C LYS A 156 9.27 -15.87 15.58
N THR A 157 10.19 -14.97 15.92
CA THR A 157 11.07 -15.13 17.09
C THR A 157 10.70 -14.27 18.28
N ASN A 158 10.07 -13.11 18.05
CA ASN A 158 9.65 -12.16 19.07
C ASN A 158 8.33 -11.47 18.67
N PRO A 159 7.20 -12.20 18.59
CA PRO A 159 5.92 -11.67 18.10
C PRO A 159 5.34 -10.51 18.94
N ASN A 160 5.77 -10.37 20.21
CA ASN A 160 5.34 -9.27 21.08
C ASN A 160 6.14 -7.98 20.88
N ASP A 161 7.11 -7.97 19.95
CA ASP A 161 7.87 -6.77 19.62
C ASP A 161 6.94 -5.67 19.07
N ARG A 162 7.18 -4.43 19.47
CA ARG A 162 6.37 -3.26 19.05
C ARG A 162 6.98 -2.51 17.88
N ARG A 163 8.09 -3.01 17.33
CA ARG A 163 8.89 -2.39 16.26
C ARG A 163 8.81 -3.18 14.96
N ILE A 164 7.79 -4.02 14.80
CA ILE A 164 7.55 -4.80 13.57
C ILE A 164 6.99 -3.85 12.50
N ILE A 165 7.87 -3.07 11.89
CA ILE A 165 7.54 -1.97 10.98
C ILE A 165 8.33 -2.12 9.69
N MET A 166 7.67 -1.84 8.57
CA MET A 166 8.27 -1.69 7.26
C MET A 166 7.95 -0.30 6.70
N CYS A 167 8.96 0.46 6.30
CA CYS A 167 8.82 1.85 5.86
C CYS A 167 9.39 2.07 4.45
N ALA A 168 8.57 2.56 3.52
CA ALA A 168 9.01 2.98 2.19
C ALA A 168 9.44 4.46 2.14
N TRP A 169 9.15 5.24 3.19
CA TRP A 169 9.44 6.68 3.21
C TRP A 169 10.89 6.97 3.63
N ASN A 170 11.78 7.07 2.64
CA ASN A 170 13.18 7.43 2.81
C ASN A 170 13.46 8.86 2.30
N PRO A 171 13.66 9.86 3.19
CA PRO A 171 13.90 11.25 2.79
C PRO A 171 15.15 11.46 1.91
N ILE A 172 16.19 10.62 2.07
CA ILE A 172 17.43 10.71 1.29
C ILE A 172 17.18 10.34 -0.18
N ASP A 173 16.31 9.36 -0.40
CA ASP A 173 16.05 8.83 -1.73
C ASP A 173 14.83 9.46 -2.41
N MET A 174 14.00 10.24 -1.70
CA MET A 174 12.82 10.90 -2.29
C MET A 174 13.11 11.62 -3.62
N PRO A 175 14.19 12.42 -3.76
CA PRO A 175 14.47 13.10 -5.02
C PRO A 175 14.87 12.17 -6.18
N LYS A 176 15.19 10.90 -5.89
CA LYS A 176 15.63 9.90 -6.88
C LYS A 176 14.49 9.04 -7.40
N MET A 177 13.32 9.09 -6.76
CA MET A 177 12.16 8.28 -7.10
C MET A 177 11.31 8.94 -8.17
N ALA A 178 10.82 8.15 -9.13
CA ALA A 178 9.89 8.65 -10.14
C ALA A 178 8.59 9.16 -9.51
N LEU A 179 8.12 8.50 -8.44
CA LEU A 179 6.99 8.95 -7.65
C LEU A 179 7.23 8.63 -6.16
N PRO A 180 7.15 9.63 -5.26
CA PRO A 180 7.23 9.39 -3.83
C PRO A 180 6.14 8.40 -3.35
N PRO A 181 6.43 7.50 -2.40
CA PRO A 181 5.53 6.43 -2.04
C PRO A 181 4.26 6.96 -1.38
N CYS A 182 3.09 6.51 -1.83
CA CYS A 182 1.79 6.88 -1.26
C CYS A 182 1.51 6.08 0.03
N HIS A 183 1.79 4.78 0.00
CA HIS A 183 1.75 3.89 1.16
C HIS A 183 3.13 3.88 1.83
N CYS A 184 3.25 4.64 2.91
CA CYS A 184 4.55 5.00 3.48
C CYS A 184 5.06 3.98 4.49
N LEU A 185 4.18 3.43 5.33
CA LEU A 185 4.56 2.63 6.48
C LEU A 185 3.51 1.56 6.74
N ALA A 186 3.96 0.34 7.00
CA ALA A 186 3.14 -0.75 7.49
C ALA A 186 3.66 -1.24 8.84
N GLN A 187 2.78 -1.34 9.83
CA GLN A 187 3.08 -1.90 11.14
C GLN A 187 2.31 -3.21 11.31
N PHE A 188 2.98 -4.22 11.85
CA PHE A 188 2.40 -5.52 12.13
C PHE A 188 2.23 -5.73 13.63
N TYR A 189 1.21 -6.50 13.98
CA TYR A 189 0.86 -6.80 15.36
C TYR A 189 0.44 -8.26 15.47
N VAL A 190 0.94 -8.97 16.49
CA VAL A 190 0.57 -10.36 16.75
C VAL A 190 -0.13 -10.45 18.10
N ALA A 191 -1.31 -11.07 18.11
CA ALA A 191 -2.03 -11.43 19.33
C ALA A 191 -2.85 -12.69 19.10
N ASP A 192 -2.90 -13.58 20.10
CA ASP A 192 -3.71 -14.80 20.08
C ASP A 192 -3.49 -15.68 18.84
N GLY A 193 -2.24 -15.74 18.35
CA GLY A 193 -1.88 -16.49 17.15
C GLY A 193 -2.37 -15.86 15.83
N LYS A 194 -2.81 -14.60 15.86
CA LYS A 194 -3.31 -13.83 14.71
C LYS A 194 -2.42 -12.64 14.39
N LEU A 195 -2.29 -12.33 13.11
CA LEU A 195 -1.53 -11.22 12.56
C LEU A 195 -2.48 -10.13 12.05
N SER A 196 -2.29 -8.91 12.56
CA SER A 196 -2.90 -7.69 12.02
C SER A 196 -1.86 -6.84 11.28
N CYS A 197 -2.31 -6.03 10.32
CA CYS A 197 -1.48 -5.03 9.64
C CYS A 197 -2.16 -3.67 9.63
N GLN A 198 -1.44 -2.63 10.03
CA GLN A 198 -1.86 -1.24 9.88
C GLN A 198 -1.02 -0.55 8.81
N LEU A 199 -1.68 -0.06 7.76
CA LEU A 199 -1.08 0.76 6.72
C LEU A 199 -1.30 2.24 6.98
N TYR A 200 -0.24 3.04 6.91
CA TYR A 200 -0.31 4.48 6.78
C TYR A 200 -0.09 4.91 5.33
N GLN A 201 -1.12 5.53 4.73
CA GLN A 201 -1.10 6.06 3.38
C GLN A 201 -1.23 7.58 3.41
N ARG A 202 -0.17 8.30 3.00
CA ARG A 202 -0.12 9.78 3.06
C ARG A 202 -1.04 10.47 2.05
N SER A 203 -1.39 9.76 0.97
CA SER A 203 -2.19 10.28 -0.14
C SER A 203 -3.00 9.13 -0.74
N ALA A 204 -4.31 9.31 -0.76
CA ALA A 204 -5.28 8.26 -1.02
C ALA A 204 -6.28 8.74 -2.08
N ASP A 205 -6.07 8.32 -3.34
CA ASP A 205 -7.09 8.46 -4.36
C ASP A 205 -8.19 7.44 -4.06
N MET A 206 -9.29 7.93 -3.49
CA MET A 206 -10.42 7.09 -3.10
C MET A 206 -11.09 6.41 -4.29
N GLY A 207 -11.10 7.05 -5.47
CA GLY A 207 -11.79 6.56 -6.65
C GLY A 207 -11.03 5.47 -7.37
N LEU A 208 -9.70 5.54 -7.42
CA LEU A 208 -8.86 4.59 -8.16
C LEU A 208 -7.94 3.76 -7.26
N GLY A 209 -7.11 4.43 -6.44
CA GLY A 209 -6.00 3.79 -5.71
C GLY A 209 -6.43 3.01 -4.47
N VAL A 210 -7.31 3.57 -3.63
CA VAL A 210 -7.66 2.98 -2.33
C VAL A 210 -8.21 1.55 -2.44
N PRO A 211 -9.15 1.23 -3.36
CA PRO A 211 -9.60 -0.15 -3.55
C PRO A 211 -8.47 -1.13 -3.89
N PHE A 212 -7.48 -0.67 -4.66
CA PHE A 212 -6.29 -1.45 -4.99
C PHE A 212 -5.38 -1.62 -3.77
N ASN A 213 -5.17 -0.56 -2.97
CA ASN A 213 -4.31 -0.60 -1.79
C ASN A 213 -4.90 -1.47 -0.66
N ILE A 214 -6.22 -1.46 -0.46
CA ILE A 214 -6.92 -2.36 0.49
C ILE A 214 -6.62 -3.81 0.12
N ALA A 215 -6.82 -4.18 -1.15
CA ALA A 215 -6.56 -5.55 -1.62
C ALA A 215 -5.07 -5.92 -1.50
N SER A 216 -4.15 -5.01 -1.88
CA SER A 216 -2.71 -5.26 -1.85
C SER A 216 -2.19 -5.54 -0.43
N TYR A 217 -2.51 -4.70 0.55
CA TYR A 217 -2.04 -4.89 1.91
C TYR A 217 -2.78 -5.99 2.67
N SER A 218 -4.04 -6.29 2.29
CA SER A 218 -4.73 -7.49 2.79
C SER A 218 -4.01 -8.75 2.29
N LEU A 219 -3.67 -8.81 1.00
CA LEU A 219 -2.90 -9.92 0.41
C LEU A 219 -1.53 -10.07 1.07
N LEU A 220 -0.79 -8.98 1.29
CA LEU A 220 0.48 -9.00 2.01
C LEU A 220 0.33 -9.59 3.42
N THR A 221 -0.73 -9.19 4.14
CA THR A 221 -1.02 -9.69 5.49
C THR A 221 -1.28 -11.20 5.47
N TYR A 222 -2.08 -11.69 4.52
CA TYR A 222 -2.30 -13.11 4.30
C TYR A 222 -1.00 -13.87 4.00
N MET A 223 -0.14 -13.33 3.12
CA MET A 223 1.13 -13.95 2.76
C MET A 223 2.08 -14.05 3.96
N ILE A 224 2.21 -12.96 4.74
CA ILE A 224 3.07 -12.95 5.93
C ILE A 224 2.53 -13.88 7.01
N ALA A 225 1.22 -13.88 7.26
CA ALA A 225 0.61 -14.79 8.24
C ALA A 225 0.89 -16.25 7.85
N HIS A 226 0.71 -16.60 6.57
CA HIS A 226 0.99 -17.94 6.06
C HIS A 226 2.44 -18.37 6.28
N VAL A 227 3.44 -17.57 5.88
CA VAL A 227 4.85 -17.95 6.01
C VAL A 227 5.39 -17.89 7.44
N THR A 228 4.61 -17.31 8.37
CA THR A 228 4.92 -17.25 9.81
C THR A 228 4.09 -18.21 10.66
N GLY A 229 3.17 -18.97 10.05
CA GLY A 229 2.33 -19.95 10.74
C GLY A 229 1.22 -19.33 11.59
N LEU A 230 0.84 -18.08 11.31
CA LEU A 230 -0.21 -17.33 12.00
C LEU A 230 -1.51 -17.33 11.18
N GLN A 231 -2.61 -17.08 11.87
CA GLN A 231 -3.88 -16.71 11.24
C GLN A 231 -3.90 -15.20 10.96
N VAL A 232 -4.79 -14.73 10.09
CA VAL A 232 -5.06 -13.30 9.92
C VAL A 232 -6.15 -12.85 10.90
N SER A 233 -6.13 -11.57 11.28
CA SER A 233 -7.21 -10.87 11.99
C SER A 233 -7.74 -9.72 11.15
#